data_AF-A0A536LFL8-F1
#
_entry.id   AF-A0A536LFL8-F1
#
_cell.length_a   1.000
_cell.length_b   1.000
_cell.length_c   1.000
_cell.angle_alpha   90.00
_cell.angle_beta   90.00
_cell.angle_gamma   90.00
#
_symmetry.space_group_name_H-M   'P 1'
#
loop_
_entity.id
_entity.type
_entity.pdbx_description
1 polymer ?
#
loop_
_entity_poly.entity_id
_entity_poly.type
_entity_poly.pdbx_seq_one_letter_code
_entity_poly.pdbx_strand_id
1 'polypeptide(L)'
;MSDLLVVAAEVAAALDAKRPVVALETSIVGQGLPAPHNLRAARGCEEAIRAEGGVPATVAVLDGRLRVGLAAEEIERVAAASRKVSTRDLGPALAGNEAGATTVAATIHVAAMAGIRFMATGGIGGVHRGHPEDQSADLEELARSPVAVFCAGAKIILDISQ
;
A
#
# COMPACT_ATOMS: atom_id res chain seq x y z
N MET A 1 5.92 17.82 11.12
CA MET A 1 5.66 16.68 10.22
C MET A 1 5.72 15.32 10.91
N SER A 2 6.20 15.21 12.16
CA SER A 2 6.37 13.93 12.88
C SER A 2 5.08 13.23 13.31
N ASP A 3 3.95 13.94 13.40
CA ASP A 3 2.77 13.35 14.06
C ASP A 3 1.95 12.48 13.11
N LEU A 4 1.87 12.78 11.81
CA LEU A 4 0.95 12.09 10.90
C LEU A 4 1.45 10.73 10.41
N LEU A 5 2.76 10.51 10.38
CA LEU A 5 3.38 9.26 9.92
C LEU A 5 3.87 8.46 11.13
N VAL A 6 3.35 7.25 11.28
CA VAL A 6 3.74 6.31 12.33
C VAL A 6 4.40 5.10 11.68
N VAL A 7 5.72 5.00 11.84
CA VAL A 7 6.51 3.86 11.35
C VAL A 7 6.72 2.89 12.51
N ALA A 8 6.41 1.61 12.28
CA ALA A 8 6.62 0.57 13.27
C ALA A 8 8.11 0.43 13.63
N ALA A 9 8.40 0.08 14.88
CA ALA A 9 9.77 -0.01 15.38
C ALA A 9 10.65 -0.98 14.56
N GLU A 10 10.10 -2.12 14.11
CA GLU A 10 10.81 -3.07 13.25
C GLU A 10 11.20 -2.44 11.90
N VAL A 11 10.28 -1.70 11.28
CA VAL A 11 10.52 -1.02 10.00
C VAL A 11 11.55 0.09 10.15
N ALA A 12 11.41 0.92 11.18
CA ALA A 12 12.37 2.00 11.47
C ALA A 12 13.79 1.45 11.72
N ALA A 13 13.91 0.40 12.55
CA ALA A 13 15.19 -0.24 12.82
C ALA A 13 15.81 -0.86 11.55
N ALA A 14 14.99 -1.45 10.67
CA ALA A 14 15.46 -1.99 9.41
C ALA A 14 15.99 -0.89 8.47
N LEU A 15 15.30 0.24 8.38
CA LEU A 15 15.75 1.39 7.58
C LEU A 15 17.07 1.96 8.11
N ASP A 16 17.18 2.16 9.42
CA ASP A 16 18.40 2.66 10.07
C ASP A 16 19.59 1.71 9.84
N ALA A 17 19.33 0.40 9.90
CA ALA A 17 20.32 -0.64 9.62
C ALA A 17 20.56 -0.89 8.12
N LYS A 18 19.92 -0.13 7.22
CA LYS A 18 19.97 -0.30 5.76
C LYS A 18 19.60 -1.72 5.30
N ARG A 19 18.71 -2.38 6.04
CA ARG A 19 18.11 -3.67 5.66
C ARG A 19 16.99 -3.45 4.65
N PRO A 20 16.73 -4.42 3.77
CA PRO A 20 15.67 -4.29 2.77
C PRO A 20 14.29 -4.24 3.45
N VAL A 21 13.54 -3.17 3.17
CA VAL A 21 12.15 -2.99 3.57
C VAL A 21 11.28 -2.97 2.31
N VAL A 22 10.17 -3.71 2.33
CA VAL A 22 9.23 -3.82 1.20
C VAL A 22 7.84 -3.38 1.68
N ALA A 23 7.33 -2.31 1.09
CA ALA A 23 5.97 -1.83 1.35
C ALA A 23 4.92 -2.76 0.73
N LEU A 24 3.80 -2.93 1.43
CA LEU A 24 2.64 -3.68 0.95
C LEU A 24 1.38 -2.80 1.03
N GLU A 25 0.56 -2.82 -0.03
CA GLU A 25 -0.71 -2.09 -0.03
C GLU A 25 -1.81 -2.84 0.75
N THR A 26 -2.87 -2.11 1.10
CA THR A 26 -4.02 -2.69 1.80
C THR A 26 -5.31 -2.67 1.00
N SER A 27 -5.39 -2.01 -0.17
CA SER A 27 -6.62 -2.04 -0.98
C SER A 27 -6.97 -3.45 -1.47
N ILE A 28 -5.97 -4.32 -1.66
CA ILE A 28 -6.19 -5.75 -1.94
C ILE A 28 -6.84 -6.47 -0.76
N VAL A 29 -6.55 -6.04 0.48
CA VAL A 29 -7.07 -6.62 1.71
C VAL A 29 -8.50 -6.15 1.99
N GLY A 30 -8.75 -4.85 1.83
CA GLY A 30 -10.06 -4.24 2.10
C GLY A 30 -11.09 -4.41 0.98
N GLN A 31 -10.67 -4.41 -0.28
CA GLN A 31 -11.59 -4.41 -1.43
C GLN A 31 -11.22 -5.38 -2.57
N GLY A 32 -9.97 -5.86 -2.63
CA GLY A 32 -9.49 -6.64 -3.78
C GLY A 32 -9.80 -8.14 -3.73
N LEU A 33 -9.79 -8.75 -2.55
CA LEU A 33 -10.05 -10.18 -2.36
C LEU A 33 -11.17 -10.43 -1.34
N PRO A 34 -12.02 -11.45 -1.55
CA PRO A 34 -13.03 -11.81 -0.56
C PRO A 34 -12.40 -12.46 0.67
N ALA A 35 -13.03 -12.32 1.82
CA ALA A 35 -12.67 -13.11 3.00
C ALA A 35 -12.89 -14.61 2.75
N PRO A 36 -12.04 -15.52 3.25
CA PRO A 36 -10.82 -15.27 4.05
C PRO A 36 -9.53 -15.11 3.20
N HIS A 37 -9.64 -15.00 1.87
CA HIS A 37 -8.49 -14.95 0.98
C HIS A 37 -7.68 -13.66 1.11
N ASN A 38 -8.32 -12.54 1.44
CA ASN A 38 -7.66 -11.26 1.71
C ASN A 38 -6.59 -11.35 2.81
N LEU A 39 -6.95 -11.85 4.00
CA LEU A 39 -6.04 -11.97 5.13
C LEU A 39 -4.96 -13.03 4.88
N ARG A 40 -5.31 -14.14 4.21
CA ARG A 40 -4.30 -15.14 3.81
C ARG A 40 -3.27 -14.56 2.85
N ALA A 41 -3.71 -13.76 1.87
CA ALA A 41 -2.80 -13.12 0.94
C ALA A 41 -1.88 -12.11 1.65
N ALA A 42 -2.42 -11.26 2.53
CA ALA A 42 -1.63 -10.31 3.31
C ALA A 42 -0.53 -11.02 4.12
N ARG A 43 -0.91 -12.05 4.90
CA ARG A 43 0.04 -12.84 5.71
C ARG A 43 1.07 -13.55 4.85
N GLY A 44 0.64 -14.18 3.75
CA GLY A 44 1.56 -14.86 2.82
C GLY A 44 2.57 -13.90 2.18
N CYS A 45 2.18 -12.67 1.85
CA CYS A 45 3.11 -11.65 1.36
C CYS A 45 4.13 -11.24 2.43
N GLU A 46 3.70 -11.02 3.68
CA GLU A 46 4.61 -10.69 4.78
C GLU A 46 5.59 -11.83 5.08
N GLU A 47 5.11 -13.07 5.10
CA GLU A 47 5.93 -14.28 5.29
C GLU A 47 6.96 -14.45 4.16
N ALA A 48 6.55 -14.25 2.90
CA ALA A 48 7.45 -14.36 1.75
C ALA A 48 8.59 -13.32 1.82
N ILE A 49 8.29 -12.07 2.17
CA ILE A 49 9.32 -11.04 2.34
C ILE A 49 10.29 -11.41 3.48
N ARG A 50 9.76 -11.92 4.59
CA ARG A 50 10.58 -12.35 5.74
C ARG A 50 11.47 -13.55 5.39
N ALA A 51 10.97 -14.51 4.62
CA ALA A 51 11.73 -15.68 4.17
C ALA A 51 12.96 -15.30 3.34
N GLU A 52 12.86 -14.21 2.56
CA GLU A 52 13.96 -13.64 1.78
C GLU A 52 14.85 -12.66 2.59
N GLY A 53 14.64 -12.56 3.91
CA GLY A 53 15.42 -11.71 4.82
C GLY A 53 15.01 -10.23 4.85
N GLY A 54 13.95 -9.86 4.11
CA GLY A 54 13.35 -8.53 4.10
C GLY A 54 12.43 -8.26 5.30
N VAL A 55 12.08 -6.99 5.48
CA VAL A 55 11.08 -6.56 6.46
C VAL A 55 9.85 -6.03 5.73
N PRO A 56 8.67 -6.65 5.91
CA PRO A 56 7.44 -6.17 5.31
C PRO A 56 6.95 -4.91 6.03
N ALA A 57 6.42 -3.97 5.26
CA ALA A 57 5.84 -2.73 5.77
C ALA A 57 4.45 -2.53 5.15
N THR A 58 3.45 -3.25 5.68
CA THR A 58 2.06 -3.06 5.28
C THR A 58 1.59 -1.65 5.64
N VAL A 59 0.93 -0.95 4.71
CA VAL A 59 0.57 0.47 4.84
C VAL A 59 -0.95 0.63 4.91
N ALA A 60 -1.43 1.48 5.82
CA ALA A 60 -2.83 1.90 5.88
C ALA A 60 -2.99 3.28 6.53
N VAL A 61 -4.19 3.85 6.39
CA VAL A 61 -4.67 4.94 7.25
C VAL A 61 -5.44 4.32 8.40
N LEU A 62 -5.02 4.58 9.64
CA LEU A 62 -5.72 4.13 10.84
C LEU A 62 -5.53 5.16 11.95
N ASP A 63 -6.60 5.42 12.71
CA ASP A 63 -6.56 6.26 13.91
C ASP A 63 -6.00 7.68 13.64
N GLY A 64 -6.31 8.23 12.45
CA GLY A 64 -5.88 9.56 12.02
C GLY A 64 -4.39 9.63 11.66
N ARG A 65 -3.77 8.47 11.42
CA ARG A 65 -2.33 8.32 11.11
C ARG A 65 -2.11 7.50 9.85
N LEU A 66 -1.03 7.82 9.14
CA LEU A 66 -0.42 6.98 8.13
C LEU A 66 0.47 5.96 8.84
N ARG A 67 0.04 4.70 8.85
CA ARG A 67 0.77 3.63 9.55
C ARG A 67 1.57 2.80 8.56
N VAL A 68 2.83 2.55 8.89
CA VAL A 68 3.79 1.80 8.07
C VAL A 68 4.37 0.67 8.89
N GLY A 69 4.03 -0.58 8.51
CA GLY A 69 4.26 -1.77 9.32
C GLY A 69 3.09 -2.01 10.27
N LEU A 70 2.03 -2.64 9.77
CA LEU A 70 0.85 -2.96 10.57
C LEU A 70 1.06 -4.22 11.42
N ALA A 71 0.44 -4.23 12.60
CA ALA A 71 0.20 -5.45 13.36
C ALA A 71 -0.92 -6.29 12.73
N ALA A 72 -0.99 -7.58 13.07
CA ALA A 72 -2.00 -8.49 12.53
C ALA A 72 -3.43 -8.01 12.79
N GLU A 73 -3.68 -7.47 13.98
CA GLU A 73 -4.99 -6.93 14.39
C GLU A 73 -5.36 -5.67 13.59
N GLU A 74 -4.37 -4.89 13.17
CA GLU A 74 -4.58 -3.70 12.34
C GLU A 74 -4.93 -4.08 10.90
N ILE A 75 -4.29 -5.13 10.36
CA ILE A 75 -4.66 -5.71 9.05
C ILE A 75 -6.09 -6.26 9.11
N GLU A 76 -6.48 -6.90 10.22
CA GLU A 76 -7.85 -7.39 10.44
C GLU A 76 -8.87 -6.26 10.51
N ARG A 77 -8.54 -5.13 11.18
CA ARG A 77 -9.40 -3.92 11.18
C ARG A 77 -9.62 -3.40 9.76
N VAL A 78 -8.57 -3.33 8.95
CA VAL A 78 -8.65 -2.91 7.55
C VAL A 78 -9.50 -3.87 6.71
N ALA A 79 -9.35 -5.18 6.93
CA ALA A 79 -10.13 -6.20 6.23
C ALA A 79 -11.62 -6.20 6.61
N ALA A 80 -11.93 -5.86 7.86
CA ALA A 80 -13.31 -5.84 8.37
C ALA A 80 -14.13 -4.68 7.79
N ALA A 81 -13.58 -3.46 7.83
CA ALA A 81 -14.22 -2.29 7.27
C ALA A 81 -13.19 -1.19 7.01
N SER A 82 -13.00 -0.85 5.74
CA SER A 82 -12.13 0.26 5.34
C SER A 82 -12.62 0.94 4.06
N ARG A 83 -12.34 2.23 3.95
CA ARG A 83 -12.48 3.00 2.71
C ARG A 83 -11.27 2.72 1.83
N LYS A 84 -11.47 2.61 0.51
CA LYS A 84 -10.35 2.59 -0.44
C LYS A 84 -9.76 4.00 -0.57
N VAL A 85 -8.46 4.15 -0.36
CA VAL A 85 -7.77 5.44 -0.26
C VAL A 85 -6.66 5.54 -1.31
N SER A 86 -6.85 6.44 -2.29
CA SER A 86 -5.77 6.89 -3.18
C SER A 86 -5.06 8.13 -2.61
N THR A 87 -4.07 8.68 -3.31
CA THR A 87 -3.27 9.84 -2.85
C THR A 87 -4.13 11.05 -2.50
N ARG A 88 -5.12 11.38 -3.34
CA ARG A 88 -6.09 12.48 -3.09
C ARG A 88 -6.97 12.25 -1.84
N ASP A 89 -7.13 11.00 -1.45
CA ASP A 89 -8.01 10.58 -0.35
C ASP A 89 -7.30 10.57 1.01
N LEU A 90 -5.96 10.64 1.04
CA LEU A 90 -5.17 10.57 2.27
C LEU A 90 -5.54 11.70 3.25
N GLY A 91 -5.61 12.95 2.78
CA GLY A 91 -5.98 14.10 3.61
C GLY A 91 -7.36 13.95 4.26
N PRO A 92 -8.43 13.71 3.47
CA PRO A 92 -9.76 13.45 4.00
C PRO A 92 -9.82 12.26 4.97
N ALA A 93 -9.17 11.13 4.65
CA ALA A 93 -9.17 9.94 5.51
C ALA A 93 -8.49 10.19 6.86
N LEU A 94 -7.38 10.92 6.86
CA LEU A 94 -6.67 11.33 8.08
C LEU A 94 -7.52 12.27 8.94
N ALA A 95 -8.12 13.30 8.33
CA ALA A 95 -8.93 14.28 9.05
C ALA A 95 -10.23 13.67 9.60
N GLY A 96 -10.82 12.72 8.87
CA GLY A 96 -12.04 12.00 9.26
C GLY A 96 -11.81 10.85 10.24
N ASN A 97 -10.56 10.56 10.60
CA ASN A 97 -10.19 9.42 11.46
C ASN A 97 -10.72 8.08 10.91
N GLU A 98 -10.70 7.92 9.58
CA GLU A 98 -11.24 6.74 8.90
C GLU A 98 -10.23 5.59 8.87
N ALA A 99 -10.72 4.35 8.84
CA ALA A 99 -9.91 3.21 8.42
C ALA A 99 -9.78 3.22 6.89
N GLY A 100 -8.57 3.41 6.39
CA GLY A 100 -8.28 3.54 4.96
C GLY A 100 -7.35 2.46 4.46
N ALA A 101 -7.83 1.66 3.51
CA ALA A 101 -7.05 0.72 2.74
C ALA A 101 -6.37 1.43 1.56
N THR A 102 -5.05 1.58 1.61
CA THR A 102 -4.29 2.34 0.61
C THR A 102 -4.18 1.57 -0.69
N THR A 103 -4.43 2.27 -1.81
CA THR A 103 -4.12 1.77 -3.16
C THR A 103 -2.60 1.73 -3.40
N VAL A 104 -2.19 1.31 -4.60
CA VAL A 104 -0.80 1.42 -5.05
C VAL A 104 -0.29 2.85 -4.96
N ALA A 105 -0.98 3.84 -5.53
CA ALA A 105 -0.58 5.25 -5.44
C ALA A 105 -0.40 5.74 -3.99
N ALA A 106 -1.39 5.52 -3.12
CA ALA A 106 -1.28 5.94 -1.74
C ALA A 106 -0.14 5.23 -1.00
N THR A 107 0.06 3.93 -1.27
CA THR A 107 1.13 3.15 -0.65
C THR A 107 2.51 3.63 -1.10
N ILE A 108 2.71 3.90 -2.39
CA ILE A 108 3.96 4.48 -2.91
C ILE A 108 4.24 5.83 -2.23
N HIS A 109 3.23 6.70 -2.15
CA HIS A 109 3.37 8.02 -1.55
C HIS A 109 3.85 7.94 -0.10
N VAL A 110 3.18 7.12 0.71
CA VAL A 110 3.51 6.93 2.14
C VAL A 110 4.84 6.20 2.31
N ALA A 111 5.15 5.22 1.46
CA ALA A 111 6.44 4.53 1.46
C ALA A 111 7.60 5.50 1.19
N ALA A 112 7.44 6.40 0.21
CA ALA A 112 8.42 7.44 -0.08
C ALA A 112 8.62 8.39 1.11
N MET A 113 7.54 8.79 1.80
CA MET A 113 7.62 9.59 3.03
C MET A 113 8.39 8.88 4.15
N ALA A 114 8.27 7.55 4.24
CA ALA A 114 8.97 6.71 5.21
C ALA A 114 10.39 6.32 4.78
N GLY A 115 10.86 6.72 3.59
CA GLY A 115 12.18 6.35 3.07
C GLY A 115 12.27 4.90 2.53
N ILE A 116 11.14 4.23 2.35
CA ILE A 116 11.07 2.88 1.75
C ILE A 116 11.15 3.00 0.23
N ARG A 117 12.02 2.20 -0.40
CA ARG A 117 12.33 2.27 -1.84
C ARG A 117 11.72 1.16 -2.68
N PHE A 118 11.11 0.16 -2.04
CA PHE A 118 10.56 -1.01 -2.71
C PHE A 118 9.12 -1.26 -2.25
N MET A 119 8.25 -1.60 -3.19
CA MET A 119 6.86 -2.00 -2.94
C MET A 119 6.53 -3.25 -3.75
N ALA A 120 5.75 -4.16 -3.17
CA ALA A 120 5.16 -5.28 -3.90
C ALA A 120 3.63 -5.18 -3.92
N THR A 121 3.02 -5.55 -5.05
CA THR A 121 1.57 -5.71 -5.21
C THR A 121 1.28 -6.79 -6.26
N GLY A 122 0.04 -7.26 -6.34
CA GLY A 122 -0.38 -8.15 -7.42
C GLY A 122 -0.37 -7.46 -8.78
N GLY A 123 -0.96 -6.27 -8.89
CA GLY A 123 -1.04 -5.54 -10.16
C GLY A 123 -1.39 -4.07 -9.96
N ILE A 124 -0.81 -3.22 -10.79
CA ILE A 124 -1.06 -1.77 -10.75
C ILE A 124 -2.38 -1.41 -11.43
N GLY A 125 -2.92 -0.24 -11.09
CA GLY A 125 -3.90 0.45 -11.92
C GLY A 125 -3.26 1.01 -13.20
N GLY A 126 -4.07 1.57 -14.08
CA GLY A 126 -3.64 2.10 -15.37
C GLY A 126 -4.80 2.79 -16.09
N VAL A 127 -4.74 2.83 -17.42
CA VAL A 127 -5.79 3.40 -18.26
C VAL A 127 -6.94 2.41 -18.41
N HIS A 128 -8.18 2.85 -18.19
CA HIS A 128 -9.36 1.98 -18.31
C HIS A 128 -9.75 1.76 -19.78
N ARG A 129 -10.11 0.50 -20.10
CA ARG A 129 -10.47 0.11 -21.47
C ARG A 129 -11.74 0.84 -21.92
N GLY A 130 -11.64 1.54 -23.06
CA GLY A 130 -12.75 2.32 -23.62
C GLY A 130 -12.97 3.70 -22.97
N HIS A 131 -12.17 4.05 -21.96
CA HIS A 131 -12.28 5.30 -21.18
C HIS A 131 -10.88 5.89 -20.95
N PRO A 132 -10.22 6.41 -21.99
CA PRO A 132 -8.84 6.93 -21.87
C PRO A 132 -8.71 8.10 -20.88
N GLU A 133 -9.81 8.79 -20.55
CA GLU A 133 -9.89 9.82 -19.51
C GLU A 133 -9.92 9.26 -18.08
N ASP A 134 -10.31 8.00 -17.89
CA ASP A 134 -10.33 7.32 -16.59
C ASP A 134 -8.99 6.60 -16.36
N GLN A 135 -8.05 7.36 -15.80
CA GLN A 135 -6.67 6.91 -15.55
C GLN A 135 -6.41 6.77 -14.06
N SER A 136 -5.80 5.66 -13.67
CA SER A 136 -5.37 5.46 -12.28
C SER A 136 -4.31 6.46 -11.86
N ALA A 137 -4.48 7.04 -10.68
CA ALA A 137 -3.46 7.85 -10.00
C ALA A 137 -2.15 7.08 -9.72
N ASP A 138 -2.16 5.74 -9.84
CA ASP A 138 -0.95 4.92 -9.75
C ASP A 138 0.09 5.35 -10.79
N LEU A 139 -0.34 5.72 -12.01
CA LEU A 139 0.57 6.13 -13.09
C LEU A 139 1.31 7.44 -12.77
N GLU A 140 0.58 8.44 -12.27
CA GLU A 140 1.16 9.72 -11.86
C GLU A 140 2.10 9.54 -10.67
N GLU A 141 1.72 8.69 -9.71
CA GLU A 141 2.57 8.43 -8.54
C GLU A 141 3.86 7.71 -8.93
N LEU A 142 3.79 6.71 -9.82
CA LEU A 142 4.96 6.01 -10.37
C LEU A 142 5.92 6.98 -11.09
N ALA A 143 5.41 8.02 -11.75
CA ALA A 143 6.22 8.97 -12.49
C ALA A 143 7.03 9.92 -11.59
N ARG A 144 6.57 10.17 -10.35
CA ARG A 144 7.15 11.19 -9.46
C ARG A 144 7.84 10.65 -8.22
N SER A 145 7.48 9.46 -7.75
CA SER A 145 7.95 8.93 -6.48
C SER A 145 9.12 7.95 -6.65
N PRO A 146 10.14 8.01 -5.78
CA PRO A 146 11.36 7.22 -5.93
C PRO A 146 11.19 5.76 -5.43
N VAL A 147 10.05 5.11 -5.69
CA VAL A 147 9.73 3.75 -5.21
C VAL A 147 9.62 2.80 -6.39
N ALA A 148 10.38 1.71 -6.38
CA ALA A 148 10.25 0.65 -7.35
C ALA A 148 9.08 -0.28 -6.97
N VAL A 149 8.16 -0.50 -7.91
CA VAL A 149 6.96 -1.33 -7.71
C VAL A 149 7.09 -2.64 -8.48
N PHE A 150 7.06 -3.75 -7.74
CA PHE A 150 7.07 -5.10 -8.28
C PHE A 150 5.64 -5.63 -8.36
N CYS A 151 5.21 -6.04 -9.56
CA CYS A 151 3.86 -6.50 -9.83
C CYS A 151 3.81 -7.44 -11.03
N ALA A 152 2.67 -8.09 -11.26
CA ALA A 152 2.40 -8.91 -12.45
C ALA A 152 1.92 -8.07 -13.65
N GLY A 153 2.28 -6.78 -13.69
CA GLY A 153 1.81 -5.80 -14.67
C GLY A 153 0.56 -5.04 -14.26
N ALA A 154 -0.05 -4.35 -15.23
CA ALA A 154 -1.36 -3.71 -15.06
C ALA A 154 -2.47 -4.78 -14.98
N LYS A 155 -3.49 -4.53 -14.15
CA LYS A 155 -4.65 -5.42 -14.02
C LYS A 155 -5.30 -5.71 -15.38
N ILE A 156 -5.71 -6.96 -15.61
CA ILE A 156 -6.23 -7.46 -16.91
C ILE A 156 -7.47 -6.70 -17.45
N ILE A 157 -8.19 -6.02 -16.56
CA ILE A 157 -9.36 -5.20 -16.89
C ILE A 157 -8.99 -3.86 -17.56
N LEU A 158 -7.70 -3.51 -17.60
CA LEU A 158 -7.19 -2.26 -18.14
C LEU A 158 -6.84 -2.36 -19.63
N ASP A 159 -6.59 -1.21 -20.25
CA ASP A 159 -5.94 -1.13 -21.55
C ASP A 159 -4.42 -1.18 -21.38
N ILE A 160 -3.76 -2.16 -21.99
CA ILE A 160 -2.30 -2.34 -21.91
C ILE A 160 -1.58 -1.65 -23.08
N SER A 161 -2.31 -1.29 -24.12
CA SER A 161 -1.73 -0.66 -25.32
C SER A 161 -1.43 0.83 -25.13
N GLN A 162 -1.86 1.39 -24.00
CA GLN A 162 -1.76 2.81 -23.65
C GLN A 162 -0.94 3.01 -22.38
#